data_AF-A0A534AM03-F1
#
_entry.id   AF-A0A534AM03-F1
#
_cell.length_a   1.000
_cell.length_b   1.000
_cell.length_c   1.000
_cell.angle_alpha   90.00
_cell.angle_beta   90.00
_cell.angle_gamma   90.00
#
_symmetry.space_group_name_H-M   'P 1'
#
loop_
_entity.id
_entity.type
_entity.pdbx_description
1 polymer ?
#
loop_
_entity_poly.entity_id
_entity_poly.type
_entity_poly.pdbx_seq_one_letter_code
_entity_poly.pdbx_strand_id
1 'polypeptide(L)'
;MASYAEALDSPELAQWASSDLFWDRVVANTPYGEEDVFDLTVPGVANWLADGVVSHNSGSLEQDADLVLLIYREEVYDRNTTKKGVAEIDLVKHRNGEIGTFLLTFQGQFTRFANYAPDSYAEGVLR
;
A
#
# COMPACT_ATOMS: atom_id res chain seq x y z
N MET A 1 -20.58 -17.69 22.39
CA MET A 1 -20.86 -19.01 21.81
C MET A 1 -20.73 -20.13 22.84
N ALA A 2 -19.69 -20.15 23.68
CA ALA A 2 -19.49 -21.18 24.72
C ALA A 2 -20.69 -21.42 25.65
N SER A 3 -21.32 -20.35 26.16
CA SER A 3 -22.51 -20.47 27.03
C SER A 3 -23.74 -21.07 26.33
N TYR A 4 -23.87 -20.86 25.01
CA TYR A 4 -24.92 -21.48 24.21
C TYR A 4 -24.61 -22.95 23.90
N ALA A 5 -23.33 -23.31 23.72
CA ALA A 5 -22.90 -24.68 23.51
C ALA A 5 -23.22 -25.57 24.74
N GLU A 6 -22.95 -25.07 25.94
CA GLU A 6 -23.32 -25.75 27.19
C GLU A 6 -24.83 -25.86 27.37
N ALA A 7 -25.56 -24.77 27.11
CA ALA A 7 -27.01 -24.76 27.27
C ALA A 7 -27.75 -25.67 26.27
N LEU A 8 -27.16 -25.92 25.09
CA LEU A 8 -27.74 -26.72 24.02
C LEU A 8 -27.13 -28.13 23.92
N ASP A 9 -26.16 -28.48 24.78
CA ASP A 9 -25.39 -29.73 24.75
C ASP A 9 -24.94 -30.11 23.33
N SER A 10 -24.43 -29.11 22.58
CA SER A 10 -24.01 -29.30 21.19
C SER A 10 -22.47 -29.36 21.09
N PRO A 11 -21.93 -30.52 20.71
CA PRO A 11 -20.49 -30.68 20.45
C PRO A 11 -19.99 -29.76 19.35
N GLU A 12 -20.81 -29.49 18.33
CA GLU A 12 -20.48 -28.60 17.21
C GLU A 12 -20.32 -27.15 17.67
N LEU A 13 -21.24 -26.66 18.50
CA LEU A 13 -21.16 -25.31 19.05
C LEU A 13 -19.98 -25.16 20.03
N ALA A 14 -19.64 -26.23 20.77
CA ALA A 14 -18.48 -26.24 21.64
C ALA A 14 -17.18 -26.15 20.84
N GLN A 15 -17.08 -26.91 19.74
CA GLN A 15 -15.94 -26.85 18.82
C GLN A 15 -15.76 -25.48 18.17
N TRP A 16 -16.86 -24.86 17.74
CA TRP A 16 -16.82 -23.50 17.18
C TRP A 16 -16.47 -22.43 18.22
N ALA A 17 -16.92 -22.60 19.47
CA ALA A 17 -16.61 -21.68 20.55
C ALA A 17 -15.13 -21.66 20.96
N SER A 18 -14.40 -22.74 20.70
CA SER A 18 -12.97 -22.88 21.03
C SER A 18 -12.03 -22.75 19.83
N SER A 19 -12.55 -22.56 18.62
CA SER A 19 -11.73 -22.49 17.41
C SER A 19 -11.26 -21.06 17.14
N ASP A 20 -9.99 -20.92 16.77
CA ASP A 20 -9.43 -19.68 16.23
C ASP A 20 -9.86 -19.41 14.78
N LEU A 21 -10.54 -20.38 14.14
CA LEU A 21 -11.04 -20.30 12.78
C LEU A 21 -12.58 -20.25 12.80
N PHE A 22 -13.13 -19.15 12.30
CA PHE A 22 -14.56 -18.99 12.12
C PHE A 22 -14.95 -19.27 10.66
N TRP A 23 -15.92 -20.15 10.47
CA TRP A 23 -16.47 -20.47 9.17
C TRP A 23 -17.92 -20.04 9.14
N ASP A 24 -18.27 -19.16 8.20
CA ASP A 24 -19.67 -18.81 7.94
C ASP A 24 -19.97 -19.05 6.45
N ARG A 25 -21.22 -19.43 6.17
CA ARG A 25 -21.66 -19.63 4.80
C ARG A 25 -21.90 -18.27 4.16
N VAL A 26 -21.18 -17.98 3.08
CA VAL A 26 -21.52 -16.84 2.21
C VAL A 26 -22.90 -17.11 1.59
N VAL A 27 -23.89 -16.31 1.97
CA VAL A 27 -25.29 -16.49 1.54
C VAL A 27 -25.57 -15.73 0.24
N ALA A 28 -24.89 -14.60 0.03
CA ALA A 28 -24.98 -13.79 -1.17
C ALA A 28 -23.75 -12.88 -1.31
N ASN A 29 -23.46 -12.46 -2.53
CA ASN A 29 -22.54 -11.37 -2.84
C ASN A 29 -23.30 -10.37 -3.72
N THR A 30 -23.49 -9.14 -3.23
CA THR A 30 -24.16 -8.07 -3.97
C THR A 30 -23.19 -6.91 -4.17
N PRO A 31 -23.08 -6.34 -5.38
CA PRO A 31 -22.27 -5.15 -5.61
C PRO A 31 -22.68 -4.03 -4.65
N TYR A 32 -21.73 -3.50 -3.88
CA TYR A 32 -21.98 -2.44 -2.91
C TYR A 32 -21.98 -1.04 -3.55
N GLY A 33 -21.32 -0.90 -4.72
CA GLY A 33 -21.13 0.36 -5.43
C GLY A 33 -19.65 0.58 -5.79
N GLU A 34 -19.35 1.71 -6.41
CA GLU A 34 -17.97 2.21 -6.53
C GLU A 34 -17.75 3.25 -5.44
N GLU A 35 -16.71 3.07 -4.63
CA GLU A 35 -16.29 4.00 -3.61
C GLU A 35 -14.77 4.12 -3.61
N ASP A 36 -14.25 5.29 -3.23
CA ASP A 36 -12.83 5.48 -3.01
C ASP A 36 -12.43 4.70 -1.75
N VAL A 37 -11.82 3.53 -1.96
CA VAL A 37 -11.27 2.70 -0.88
C VAL A 37 -9.84 3.13 -0.59
N PHE A 38 -9.58 3.41 0.68
CA PHE A 38 -8.22 3.55 1.22
C PHE A 38 -7.90 2.27 1.99
N ASP A 39 -6.63 1.89 2.07
CA ASP A 39 -6.23 0.69 2.82
C ASP A 39 -6.81 0.75 4.24
N LEU A 40 -7.73 -0.17 4.52
CA LEU A 40 -8.41 -0.27 5.80
C LEU A 40 -7.47 -0.92 6.80
N THR A 41 -7.17 -0.22 7.89
CA THR A 41 -6.63 -0.85 9.09
C THR A 41 -7.66 -1.85 9.61
N VAL A 42 -7.49 -3.13 9.28
CA VAL A 42 -8.34 -4.18 9.83
C VAL A 42 -7.94 -4.38 11.29
N PRO A 43 -8.86 -4.25 12.27
CA PRO A 43 -8.52 -4.51 13.67
C PRO A 43 -8.07 -5.97 13.83
N GLY A 44 -6.78 -6.19 14.13
CA GLY A 44 -6.21 -7.53 14.31
C GLY A 44 -5.63 -8.15 13.03
N VAL A 45 -5.63 -9.48 12.93
CA VAL A 45 -5.02 -10.27 11.82
C VAL A 45 -6.04 -10.88 10.87
N ALA A 46 -7.14 -10.17 10.58
CA ALA A 46 -8.26 -10.78 9.85
C ALA A 46 -7.93 -10.99 8.36
N ASN A 47 -7.36 -12.16 8.08
CA ASN A 47 -7.24 -12.76 6.76
C ASN A 47 -8.53 -13.54 6.48
N TRP A 48 -9.02 -13.51 5.24
CA TRP A 48 -10.18 -14.29 4.82
C TRP A 48 -9.75 -15.38 3.85
N LEU A 49 -10.23 -16.62 4.03
CA LEU A 49 -10.00 -17.73 3.09
C LEU A 49 -11.34 -18.10 2.45
N ALA A 50 -11.45 -17.94 1.13
CA ALA A 50 -12.64 -18.30 0.37
C ALA A 50 -12.23 -19.11 -0.87
N ASP A 51 -12.80 -20.30 -1.05
CA ASP A 51 -12.53 -21.20 -2.19
C ASP A 51 -11.04 -21.43 -2.50
N GLY A 52 -10.21 -21.53 -1.45
CA GLY A 52 -8.76 -21.73 -1.58
C GLY A 52 -7.97 -20.45 -1.89
N VAL A 53 -8.63 -19.29 -1.95
CA VAL A 53 -8.01 -17.98 -2.11
C VAL A 53 -7.95 -17.27 -0.76
N VAL A 54 -6.74 -16.91 -0.33
CA VAL A 54 -6.54 -16.04 0.83
C VAL A 54 -6.68 -14.59 0.36
N SER A 55 -7.75 -13.93 0.80
CA SER A 55 -7.95 -12.49 0.62
C SER A 55 -7.39 -11.76 1.84
N HIS A 56 -6.24 -11.12 1.64
CA HIS A 56 -5.64 -10.14 2.56
C HIS A 56 -5.73 -8.77 1.89
N ASN A 57 -6.05 -7.72 2.65
CA ASN A 57 -5.98 -6.35 2.13
C ASN A 57 -4.54 -6.07 1.65
N SER A 58 -4.38 -5.14 0.70
CA SER A 58 -3.19 -4.82 -0.14
C SER A 58 -1.79 -4.86 0.50
N GLY A 59 -1.67 -4.92 1.83
CA GLY A 59 -0.43 -4.96 2.59
C GLY A 59 0.54 -6.09 2.23
N SER A 60 0.14 -7.16 1.52
CA SER A 60 1.12 -8.18 1.08
C SER A 60 2.17 -7.61 0.12
N LEU A 61 1.77 -6.71 -0.78
CA LEU A 61 2.69 -6.12 -1.76
C LEU A 61 3.76 -5.26 -1.05
N GLU A 62 3.34 -4.48 -0.05
CA GLU A 62 4.26 -3.71 0.78
C GLU A 62 5.13 -4.65 1.61
N GLN A 63 4.59 -5.71 2.21
CA GLN A 63 5.36 -6.64 3.05
C GLN A 63 6.39 -7.43 2.25
N ASP A 64 6.12 -7.76 0.98
CA ASP A 64 6.99 -8.56 0.12
C ASP A 64 8.05 -7.72 -0.62
N ALA A 65 7.83 -6.41 -0.82
CA ALA A 65 8.80 -5.54 -1.49
C ALA A 65 10.11 -5.38 -0.70
N ASP A 66 11.25 -5.48 -1.40
CA ASP A 66 12.57 -5.15 -0.84
C ASP A 66 12.84 -3.65 -0.83
N LEU A 67 12.32 -2.95 -1.84
CA LEU A 67 12.40 -1.52 -2.05
C LEU A 67 11.03 -0.96 -2.42
N VAL A 68 10.65 0.18 -1.85
CA VAL A 68 9.47 0.95 -2.27
C VAL A 68 9.91 2.38 -2.52
N LEU A 69 9.69 2.86 -3.75
CA LEU A 69 9.99 4.22 -4.17
C LEU A 69 8.69 4.93 -4.54
N LEU A 70 8.46 6.09 -3.95
CA LEU A 70 7.36 6.98 -4.32
C LEU A 70 7.92 8.09 -5.19
N ILE A 71 7.18 8.45 -6.24
CA ILE A 71 7.56 9.50 -7.17
C ILE A 71 6.61 10.67 -6.98
N TYR A 72 7.13 11.81 -6.54
CA TYR A 72 6.38 13.04 -6.38
C TYR A 72 6.90 14.11 -7.35
N ARG A 73 5.97 14.71 -8.10
CA ARG A 73 6.25 15.81 -9.03
C ARG A 73 5.35 16.98 -8.69
N GLU A 74 5.92 17.98 -8.03
CA GLU A 74 5.19 19.16 -7.56
C GLU A 74 4.46 19.89 -8.70
N GLU A 75 5.09 19.98 -9.88
CA GLU A 75 4.53 20.64 -11.06
C GLU A 75 3.22 20.03 -11.60
N VAL A 76 2.90 18.79 -11.23
CA VAL A 76 1.63 18.14 -11.60
C VAL A 76 0.48 18.72 -10.78
N TYR A 77 0.74 19.12 -9.54
CA TYR A 77 -0.26 19.59 -8.59
C TYR A 77 -0.27 21.12 -8.49
N ASP A 78 0.88 21.78 -8.59
CA ASP A 78 1.02 23.24 -8.64
C ASP A 78 1.72 23.70 -9.92
N ARG A 79 0.95 24.32 -10.83
CA ARG A 79 1.47 24.84 -12.10
C ARG A 79 2.40 26.05 -11.94
N ASN A 80 2.37 26.71 -10.78
CA ASN A 80 3.17 27.90 -10.49
C ASN A 80 4.43 27.59 -9.67
N THR A 81 4.68 26.32 -9.34
CA THR A 81 5.89 25.94 -8.60
C THR A 81 7.17 26.38 -9.31
N THR A 82 8.18 26.69 -8.50
CA THR A 82 9.55 26.94 -8.97
C THR A 82 10.31 25.64 -9.29
N LYS A 83 9.80 24.48 -8.88
CA LYS A 83 10.44 23.17 -9.06
C LYS A 83 10.00 22.44 -10.33
N LYS A 84 9.87 23.18 -11.44
CA LYS A 84 9.50 22.57 -12.73
C LYS A 84 10.60 21.65 -13.23
N GLY A 85 10.21 20.50 -13.77
CA GLY A 85 11.11 19.45 -14.21
C GLY A 85 11.87 18.77 -13.07
N VAL A 86 11.48 18.96 -11.81
CA VAL A 86 12.05 18.25 -10.67
C VAL A 86 11.09 17.15 -10.23
N ALA A 87 11.64 15.95 -10.04
CA ALA A 87 10.95 14.84 -9.41
C ALA A 87 11.65 14.49 -8.10
N GLU A 88 10.88 14.47 -7.03
CA GLU A 88 11.29 13.97 -5.73
C GLU A 88 11.03 12.46 -5.68
N ILE A 89 12.07 11.69 -5.36
CA ILE A 89 12.00 10.24 -5.25
C ILE A 89 12.22 9.88 -3.78
N ASP A 90 11.17 9.39 -3.14
CA ASP A 90 11.22 8.95 -1.75
C ASP A 90 11.40 7.44 -1.69
N LEU A 91 12.57 7.01 -1.25
CA LEU A 91 12.81 5.62 -0.91
C LEU A 91 12.23 5.36 0.48
N VAL A 92 10.95 4.96 0.53
CA VAL A 92 10.20 4.79 1.79
C VAL A 92 10.39 3.42 2.43
N LYS A 93 10.84 2.42 1.66
CA LYS A 93 11.22 1.10 2.19
C LYS A 93 12.52 0.64 1.56
N HIS A 94 13.44 0.15 2.38
CA HIS A 94 14.67 -0.51 1.97
C HIS A 94 15.06 -1.56 3.01
N ARG A 95 14.93 -2.86 2.70
CA ARG A 95 15.22 -3.93 3.69
C ARG A 95 16.69 -3.97 4.15
N ASN A 96 17.61 -3.60 3.27
CA ASN A 96 19.04 -3.81 3.45
C ASN A 96 19.85 -2.50 3.51
N GLY A 97 19.21 -1.36 3.73
CA GLY A 97 19.90 -0.09 3.77
C GLY A 97 19.02 1.07 4.19
N GLU A 98 19.58 2.26 4.11
CA GLU A 98 18.90 3.48 4.56
C GLU A 98 17.79 3.89 3.58
N ILE A 99 16.77 4.53 4.15
CA ILE A 99 15.72 5.25 3.44
C ILE A 99 16.16 6.69 3.22
N GLY A 100 15.48 7.39 2.31
CA GLY A 100 15.74 8.80 2.09
C GLY A 100 15.12 9.34 0.82
N THR A 101 15.33 10.63 0.61
CA THR A 101 14.79 11.36 -0.52
C THR A 101 15.91 11.84 -1.42
N PHE A 102 15.75 11.66 -2.73
CA PHE A 102 16.69 12.19 -3.71
C PHE A 102 15.94 12.82 -4.88
N LEU A 103 16.58 13.83 -5.48
CA LEU A 103 16.01 14.57 -6.59
C LEU A 103 16.49 14.00 -7.92
N LEU A 104 15.60 13.96 -8.90
CA LEU A 104 15.89 13.69 -10.30
C LEU A 104 15.33 14.82 -11.16
N THR A 105 15.91 15.00 -12.36
CA THR A 105 15.33 15.87 -13.38
C THR A 105 14.36 15.07 -14.24
N PHE A 106 13.09 15.49 -14.32
CA PHE A 106 12.08 14.92 -15.19
C PHE A 106 11.94 15.70 -16.49
N GLN A 107 12.18 15.04 -17.61
CA GLN A 107 12.06 15.58 -18.96
C GLN A 107 10.72 15.16 -19.57
N GLY A 108 9.67 15.92 -19.29
CA GLY A 108 8.29 15.56 -19.62
C GLY A 108 8.02 15.29 -21.10
N GLN A 109 8.72 15.98 -22.00
CA GLN A 109 8.62 15.74 -23.44
C GLN A 109 9.11 14.34 -23.88
N PHE A 110 9.87 13.64 -23.03
CA PHE A 110 10.40 12.30 -23.31
C PHE A 110 9.97 11.26 -22.28
N THR A 111 9.18 11.65 -21.27
CA THR A 111 8.82 10.80 -20.12
C THR A 111 10.05 10.14 -19.49
N ARG A 112 11.12 10.92 -19.29
CA ARG A 112 12.43 10.41 -18.87
C ARG A 112 12.94 11.09 -17.61
N PHE A 113 13.54 10.31 -16.71
CA PHE A 113 14.30 10.81 -15.57
C PHE A 113 15.80 10.86 -15.91
N ALA A 114 16.46 11.92 -15.50
CA ALA A 114 17.89 12.12 -15.61
C ALA A 114 18.48 12.50 -14.24
N ASN A 115 19.79 12.31 -14.08
CA ASN A 115 20.49 12.75 -12.88
C ASN A 115 20.23 14.23 -12.65
N TYR A 116 19.89 14.58 -11.40
CA TYR A 116 19.65 15.96 -11.05
C TYR A 116 20.95 16.77 -11.16
N ALA A 117 20.91 17.80 -11.99
CA ALA A 117 21.97 18.79 -12.10
C ALA A 117 21.39 20.12 -11.59
N PRO A 118 21.81 20.59 -10.41
CA PRO A 118 21.38 21.89 -9.90
C PRO A 118 21.81 22.99 -10.86
N ASP A 119 20.97 24.01 -11.08
CA ASP A 119 21.28 25.14 -11.97
C ASP A 119 22.60 25.86 -11.61
N SER A 120 23.02 25.78 -10.34
CA SER A 120 24.31 26.32 -9.88
C SER A 120 25.53 25.67 -10.55
N TYR A 121 25.42 24.44 -11.06
CA TYR A 121 26.49 23.78 -11.82
C TYR A 121 26.54 24.23 -13.29
N ALA A 122 25.47 24.80 -13.83
CA ALA A 122 25.44 25.32 -15.20
C ALA A 122 26.16 26.68 -15.34
N GLU A 123 26.19 27.50 -14.29
CA GLU A 123 26.94 28.77 -14.27
C GLU A 123 28.46 28.61 -14.19
N GLY A 124 28.96 27.46 -13.70
CA GLY A 124 30.39 27.21 -13.50
C GLY A 124 31.16 26.74 -14.74
N VAL A 125 30.47 26.38 -15.83
CA VAL A 125 31.07 25.81 -17.06
C VAL A 125 31.19 26.85 -18.19
N LEU A 126 30.67 28.06 -17.98
CA LEU A 126 30.72 29.19 -18.94
C LEU A 126 31.60 30.36 -18.46
N ARG A 127 32.65 30.08 -17.68
CA ARG A 127 33.74 31.03 -17.42
C ARG A 127 35.11 30.40 -17.67
#